data_AF-A0A3S9PBL6-F1
#
_entry.id   AF-A0A3S9PBL6-F1
#
_cell.length_a   1.000
_cell.length_b   1.000
_cell.length_c   1.000
_cell.angle_alpha   90.00
_cell.angle_beta   90.00
_cell.angle_gamma   90.00
#
_symmetry.space_group_name_H-M   'P 1'
#
loop_
_entity.id
_entity.type
_entity.pdbx_description
1 polymer ?
#
loop_
_entity_poly.entity_id
_entity_poly.type
_entity_poly.pdbx_seq_one_letter_code
_entity_poly.pdbx_strand_id
1 'polypeptide(L)'
;MVTDFEVNKVYVSDILSKKDEFQPIFSELKAILERHKVPLTLLPKTKDIWARDYMPVQVSNSKFVEFRYDPDYLQGARKGYRNLKSYPDIICDEIGLFTVKADIILDGGNMVKSKRTLIMTDKIFHENRNDYTKKELMNQLHSLFEIETIITIPQDPLDKYGHTDGMLRFINEDTVLVNSFYENDKSIVSALNKTNLSAEFLKYEVNVLDKRSWAYMNFLQTKDLILLPKFNIDEDALALEQIRSLYPHYKSKIEQIDMTNIVKHGGVLNCITWTTL
;
A
#
# COMPACT_ATOMS: atom_id res chain seq x y z
N MET A 1 0.75 -9.79 -12.54
CA MET A 1 1.56 -9.56 -11.32
C MET A 1 1.11 -10.43 -10.15
N VAL A 2 1.97 -10.65 -9.14
CA VAL A 2 1.55 -11.29 -7.87
C VAL A 2 0.61 -10.36 -7.10
N THR A 3 -0.55 -10.85 -6.69
CA THR A 3 -1.57 -10.05 -5.97
C THR A 3 -1.52 -10.28 -4.47
N ASP A 4 -2.19 -9.40 -3.71
CA ASP A 4 -2.25 -9.49 -2.26
C ASP A 4 -3.01 -10.75 -1.78
N PHE A 5 -3.82 -11.35 -2.66
CA PHE A 5 -4.52 -12.63 -2.43
C PHE A 5 -3.60 -13.85 -2.49
N GLU A 6 -2.37 -13.71 -2.99
CA GLU A 6 -1.46 -14.82 -3.25
C GLU A 6 -0.27 -14.85 -2.28
N VAL A 7 0.14 -13.68 -1.81
CA VAL A 7 1.26 -13.51 -0.87
C VAL A 7 0.89 -14.00 0.52
N ASN A 8 1.80 -14.68 1.20
CA ASN A 8 1.54 -15.16 2.57
C ASN A 8 2.71 -14.97 3.52
N LYS A 9 3.77 -14.25 3.12
CA LYS A 9 4.85 -13.83 4.00
C LYS A 9 4.77 -12.32 4.21
N VAL A 10 4.91 -11.90 5.46
CA VAL A 10 4.88 -10.49 5.86
C VAL A 10 6.27 -10.09 6.33
N TYR A 11 6.70 -8.93 5.89
CA TYR A 11 7.93 -8.30 6.30
C TYR A 11 7.61 -6.93 6.87
N VAL A 12 8.30 -6.55 7.94
CA VAL A 12 8.20 -5.22 8.52
C VAL A 12 9.57 -4.66 8.86
N SER A 13 9.69 -3.35 8.92
CA SER A 13 10.91 -2.67 9.36
C SER A 13 11.36 -3.13 10.75
N ASP A 14 12.66 -3.37 10.94
CA ASP A 14 13.22 -3.73 12.24
C ASP A 14 13.01 -2.64 13.30
N ILE A 15 12.76 -1.39 12.87
CA ILE A 15 12.45 -0.25 13.73
C ILE A 15 11.20 -0.51 14.57
N LEU A 16 10.17 -1.19 14.02
CA LEU A 16 8.95 -1.52 14.76
C LEU A 16 9.26 -2.39 15.99
N SER A 17 10.29 -3.24 15.90
CA SER A 17 10.72 -4.13 16.98
C SER A 17 11.76 -3.51 17.92
N LYS A 18 12.27 -2.32 17.64
CA LYS A 18 13.37 -1.69 18.40
C LYS A 18 12.96 -0.43 19.15
N LYS A 19 11.95 0.29 18.67
CA LYS A 19 11.48 1.52 19.31
C LYS A 19 10.31 1.26 20.25
N ASP A 20 10.40 1.79 21.48
CA ASP A 20 9.39 1.63 22.52
C ASP A 20 8.00 2.09 22.07
N GLU A 21 7.92 3.16 21.29
CA GLU A 21 6.64 3.69 20.76
C GLU A 21 5.89 2.70 19.86
N PHE A 22 6.59 1.74 19.24
CA PHE A 22 6.02 0.75 18.33
C PHE A 22 5.89 -0.65 18.92
N GLN A 23 6.50 -0.91 20.09
CA GLN A 23 6.46 -2.23 20.74
C GLN A 23 5.06 -2.81 20.92
N PRO A 24 4.04 -2.04 21.38
CA PRO A 24 2.70 -2.59 21.56
C PRO A 24 2.11 -3.13 20.25
N ILE A 25 2.22 -2.34 19.17
CA ILE A 25 1.66 -2.70 17.86
C ILE A 25 2.47 -3.83 17.22
N PHE A 26 3.79 -3.81 17.34
CA PHE A 26 4.63 -4.90 16.86
C PHE A 26 4.29 -6.23 17.55
N SER A 27 4.09 -6.20 18.88
CA SER A 27 3.75 -7.39 19.65
C SER A 27 2.37 -7.95 19.27
N GLU A 28 1.38 -7.07 19.12
CA GLU A 28 0.02 -7.47 18.70
C GLU A 28 0.01 -8.01 17.27
N LEU A 29 0.65 -7.32 16.32
CA LEU A 29 0.79 -7.76 14.94
C LEU A 29 1.45 -9.14 14.87
N LYS A 30 2.59 -9.33 15.55
CA LYS A 30 3.29 -10.60 15.61
C LYS A 30 2.39 -11.71 16.14
N ALA A 31 1.68 -11.47 17.26
CA ALA A 31 0.79 -12.46 17.85
C ALA A 31 -0.38 -12.85 16.91
N ILE A 32 -0.94 -11.88 16.17
CA ILE A 32 -1.99 -12.16 15.17
C ILE A 32 -1.43 -13.02 14.03
N LEU A 33 -0.31 -12.62 13.44
CA LEU A 33 0.30 -13.33 12.32
C LEU A 33 0.69 -14.77 12.70
N GLU A 34 1.22 -14.98 13.92
CA GLU A 34 1.53 -16.31 14.45
C GLU A 34 0.29 -17.19 14.59
N ARG A 35 -0.83 -16.65 15.11
CA ARG A 35 -2.11 -17.40 15.20
C ARG A 35 -2.63 -17.85 13.84
N HIS A 36 -2.47 -17.00 12.81
CA HIS A 36 -2.87 -17.30 11.43
C HIS A 36 -1.82 -18.06 10.63
N LYS A 37 -0.67 -18.40 11.24
CA LYS A 37 0.46 -19.09 10.59
C LYS A 37 1.01 -18.33 9.37
N VAL A 38 0.96 -17.00 9.44
CA VAL A 38 1.53 -16.09 8.44
C VAL A 38 2.95 -15.73 8.90
N PRO A 39 4.02 -16.14 8.19
CA PRO A 39 5.38 -15.82 8.61
C PRO A 39 5.64 -14.32 8.66
N LEU A 40 6.28 -13.86 9.74
CA LEU A 40 6.73 -12.50 9.94
C LEU A 40 8.26 -12.45 9.96
N THR A 41 8.84 -11.59 9.12
CA THR A 41 10.29 -11.36 9.05
C THR A 41 10.60 -9.87 9.28
N LEU A 42 11.70 -9.58 9.96
CA LEU A 42 12.19 -8.21 10.15
C LEU A 42 13.14 -7.81 9.02
N LEU A 43 12.92 -6.63 8.45
CA LEU A 43 13.78 -6.00 7.45
C LEU A 43 14.92 -5.26 8.16
N PRO A 44 16.17 -5.67 7.95
CA PRO A 44 17.33 -5.00 8.54
C PRO A 44 17.65 -3.69 7.80
N LYS A 45 18.51 -2.86 8.38
CA LYS A 45 19.09 -1.64 7.74
C LYS A 45 18.05 -0.59 7.30
N THR A 46 16.84 -0.67 7.83
CA THR A 46 15.77 0.27 7.56
C THR A 46 15.99 1.61 8.28
N LYS A 47 15.56 2.71 7.66
CA LYS A 47 15.58 4.06 8.27
C LYS A 47 14.18 4.59 8.60
N ASP A 48 13.15 3.93 8.10
CA ASP A 48 11.76 4.22 8.41
C ASP A 48 10.92 2.92 8.48
N ILE A 49 9.68 3.03 8.95
CA ILE A 49 8.75 1.91 9.15
C ILE A 49 7.97 1.54 7.88
N TRP A 50 7.98 2.39 6.84
CA TRP A 50 7.14 2.26 5.64
C TRP A 50 7.64 1.23 4.62
N ALA A 51 7.68 -0.05 5.01
CA ALA A 51 8.20 -1.15 4.19
C ALA A 51 7.56 -1.25 2.80
N ARG A 52 6.28 -0.89 2.67
CA ARG A 52 5.57 -0.84 1.40
C ARG A 52 6.24 0.08 0.39
N ASP A 53 6.71 1.22 0.85
CA ASP A 53 7.10 2.32 -0.04
C ASP A 53 8.46 2.05 -0.67
N TYR A 54 9.41 1.51 0.11
CA TYR A 54 10.78 1.31 -0.35
C TYR A 54 11.07 -0.09 -0.86
N MET A 55 10.37 -1.14 -0.40
CA MET A 55 10.73 -2.51 -0.81
C MET A 55 10.31 -2.83 -2.25
N PRO A 56 11.07 -3.68 -2.97
CA PRO A 56 10.79 -4.05 -4.36
C PRO A 56 9.40 -4.67 -4.57
N VAL A 57 8.80 -4.46 -5.74
CA VAL A 57 7.51 -5.09 -6.07
C VAL A 57 7.73 -6.47 -6.67
N GLN A 58 7.07 -7.48 -6.09
CA GLN A 58 7.05 -8.83 -6.64
C GLN A 58 6.13 -8.91 -7.87
N VAL A 59 6.71 -9.21 -9.03
CA VAL A 59 5.99 -9.36 -10.30
C VAL A 59 5.58 -10.82 -10.53
N SER A 60 6.48 -11.75 -10.22
CA SER A 60 6.30 -13.20 -10.35
C SER A 60 7.10 -13.95 -9.27
N ASN A 61 7.09 -15.29 -9.30
CA ASN A 61 7.84 -16.12 -8.35
C ASN A 61 9.34 -15.82 -8.33
N SER A 62 9.92 -15.37 -9.45
CA SER A 62 11.36 -15.16 -9.62
C SER A 62 11.74 -13.70 -9.92
N LYS A 63 10.76 -12.80 -10.08
CA LYS A 63 11.01 -11.42 -10.48
C LYS A 63 10.53 -10.44 -9.42
N PHE A 64 11.48 -9.71 -8.85
CA PHE A 64 11.26 -8.52 -8.03
C PHE A 64 11.78 -7.31 -8.78
N VAL A 65 10.97 -6.26 -8.92
CA VAL A 65 11.37 -4.99 -9.51
C VAL A 65 11.74 -4.03 -8.40
N GLU A 66 13.02 -3.70 -8.33
CA GLU A 66 13.53 -2.67 -7.43
C GLU A 66 13.61 -1.35 -8.18
N PHE A 67 12.77 -0.41 -7.77
CA PHE A 67 12.72 0.95 -8.30
C PHE A 67 13.59 1.89 -7.47
N ARG A 68 13.84 3.09 -8.00
CA ARG A 68 14.53 4.16 -7.28
C ARG A 68 13.55 4.78 -6.28
N TYR A 69 13.52 4.30 -5.04
CA TYR A 69 12.74 4.95 -3.98
C TYR A 69 13.34 6.31 -3.67
N ASP A 70 12.92 7.36 -4.38
CA ASP A 70 13.39 8.74 -4.20
C ASP A 70 12.29 9.77 -4.48
N PRO A 71 11.11 9.65 -3.84
CA PRO A 71 10.00 10.57 -4.07
C PRO A 71 10.35 12.00 -3.63
N ASP A 72 9.65 12.98 -4.19
CA ASP A 72 9.91 14.41 -3.99
C ASP A 72 9.97 14.84 -2.50
N TYR A 73 9.15 14.21 -1.65
CA TYR A 73 9.11 14.44 -0.20
C TYR A 73 10.36 13.95 0.54
N LEU A 74 11.26 13.20 -0.11
CA LEU A 74 12.56 12.76 0.40
C LEU A 74 13.78 13.47 -0.24
N GLN A 75 13.59 14.40 -1.18
CA GLN A 75 14.68 14.99 -1.98
C GLN A 75 15.31 16.30 -1.42
N GLY A 76 14.80 16.92 -0.33
CA GLY A 76 15.17 18.31 0.03
C GLY A 76 15.89 18.56 1.38
N ALA A 77 16.96 19.37 1.38
CA ALA A 77 17.73 19.72 2.59
C ALA A 77 17.09 20.78 3.53
N ARG A 78 16.03 21.49 3.13
CA ARG A 78 15.36 22.53 3.96
C ARG A 78 14.10 22.06 4.70
N LYS A 79 13.55 20.91 4.33
CA LYS A 79 12.33 20.30 4.93
C LYS A 79 12.36 18.76 4.97
N GLY A 80 13.33 18.11 4.33
CA GLY A 80 13.16 16.74 3.85
C GLY A 80 13.56 15.68 4.85
N TYR A 81 12.75 14.63 4.86
CA TYR A 81 12.95 13.40 5.60
C TYR A 81 14.06 12.54 4.98
N ARG A 82 15.12 13.14 4.41
CA ARG A 82 16.18 12.40 3.70
C ARG A 82 16.87 11.38 4.60
N ASN A 83 16.98 11.69 5.88
CA ASN A 83 17.50 10.80 6.91
C ASN A 83 16.60 9.57 7.14
N LEU A 84 15.30 9.66 6.84
CA LEU A 84 14.34 8.54 6.91
C LEU A 84 14.36 7.66 5.66
N LYS A 85 15.03 8.08 4.58
CA LYS A 85 15.10 7.27 3.35
C LYS A 85 15.82 5.94 3.60
N SER A 86 15.05 4.85 3.58
CA SER A 86 15.54 3.49 3.42
C SER A 86 16.02 3.27 1.98
N TYR A 87 17.11 2.54 1.81
CA TYR A 87 17.71 2.25 0.51
C TYR A 87 17.44 0.77 0.18
N PRO A 88 16.60 0.46 -0.81
CA PRO A 88 16.18 -0.93 -1.05
C PRO A 88 17.32 -1.85 -1.44
N ASP A 89 18.31 -1.38 -2.19
CA ASP A 89 19.49 -2.16 -2.58
C ASP A 89 20.23 -2.73 -1.35
N ILE A 90 20.50 -1.89 -0.36
CA ILE A 90 21.17 -2.29 0.89
C ILE A 90 20.34 -3.34 1.64
N ILE A 91 19.02 -3.17 1.69
CA ILE A 91 18.13 -4.09 2.41
C ILE A 91 18.05 -5.42 1.66
N CYS A 92 17.92 -5.38 0.33
CA CYS A 92 17.84 -6.58 -0.52
C CYS A 92 19.13 -7.39 -0.46
N ASP A 93 20.29 -6.75 -0.50
CA ASP A 93 21.58 -7.42 -0.37
C ASP A 93 21.71 -8.14 0.99
N GLU A 94 21.30 -7.48 2.09
CA GLU A 94 21.37 -8.04 3.45
C GLU A 94 20.46 -9.27 3.61
N ILE A 95 19.30 -9.31 2.94
CA ILE A 95 18.38 -10.47 2.99
C ILE A 95 18.62 -11.47 1.85
N GLY A 96 19.60 -11.23 0.96
CA GLY A 96 19.90 -12.10 -0.18
C GLY A 96 18.80 -12.12 -1.26
N LEU A 97 18.06 -11.03 -1.45
CA LEU A 97 17.01 -10.91 -2.45
C LEU A 97 17.56 -10.39 -3.78
N PHE A 98 17.46 -11.21 -4.82
CA PHE A 98 17.79 -10.78 -6.18
C PHE A 98 16.65 -9.95 -6.80
N THR A 99 17.02 -8.84 -7.42
CA THR A 99 16.07 -7.87 -7.99
C THR A 99 16.48 -7.43 -9.40
N VAL A 100 15.50 -7.10 -10.23
CA VAL A 100 15.68 -6.32 -11.46
C VAL A 100 15.63 -4.85 -11.08
N LYS A 101 16.76 -4.14 -11.23
CA LYS A 101 16.84 -2.70 -10.94
C LYS A 101 16.16 -1.89 -12.05
N ALA A 102 15.40 -0.87 -11.66
CA ALA A 102 14.73 0.06 -12.55
C ALA A 102 15.02 1.49 -12.12
N ASP A 103 15.47 2.33 -13.06
CA ASP A 103 15.78 3.75 -12.79
C ASP A 103 14.53 4.64 -12.91
N ILE A 104 13.45 4.23 -12.23
CA ILE A 104 12.18 4.97 -12.17
C ILE A 104 11.97 5.39 -10.71
N ILE A 105 11.67 6.66 -10.48
CA ILE A 105 11.21 7.13 -9.17
C ILE A 105 9.82 6.59 -8.93
N LEU A 106 9.67 5.82 -7.86
CA LEU A 106 8.42 5.19 -7.51
C LEU A 106 8.38 4.95 -6.00
N ASP A 107 7.18 4.82 -5.47
CA ASP A 107 6.91 4.32 -4.13
C ASP A 107 5.84 3.23 -4.24
N GLY A 108 5.99 2.16 -3.46
CA GLY A 108 5.05 1.03 -3.52
C GLY A 108 3.65 1.36 -2.98
N GLY A 109 3.50 2.44 -2.21
CA GLY A 109 2.20 2.96 -1.76
C GLY A 109 1.36 3.51 -2.92
N ASN A 110 2.01 3.99 -4.00
CA ASN A 110 1.35 4.39 -5.23
C ASN A 110 1.16 3.24 -6.24
N MET A 111 1.01 2.00 -5.76
CA MET A 111 0.85 0.81 -6.60
C MET A 111 -0.23 -0.14 -6.09
N VAL A 112 -1.48 0.10 -6.49
CA VAL A 112 -2.59 -0.84 -6.25
C VAL A 112 -2.74 -1.74 -7.48
N LYS A 113 -2.71 -3.06 -7.29
CA LYS A 113 -2.56 -4.03 -8.40
C LYS A 113 -3.52 -5.21 -8.31
N SER A 114 -3.96 -5.67 -9.48
CA SER A 114 -4.55 -6.99 -9.73
C SER A 114 -3.60 -7.84 -10.57
N LYS A 115 -4.04 -8.99 -11.09
CA LYS A 115 -3.27 -9.79 -12.04
C LYS A 115 -2.96 -9.04 -13.32
N ARG A 116 -3.94 -8.27 -13.82
CA ARG A 116 -3.94 -7.64 -15.15
C ARG A 116 -3.86 -6.11 -15.15
N THR A 117 -4.17 -5.49 -14.02
CA THR A 117 -4.30 -4.04 -13.92
C THR A 117 -3.44 -3.47 -12.79
N LEU A 118 -2.74 -2.38 -13.06
CA LEU A 118 -2.06 -1.55 -12.08
C LEU A 118 -2.71 -0.17 -12.04
N ILE A 119 -3.03 0.33 -10.85
CA ILE A 119 -3.59 1.65 -10.61
C ILE A 119 -2.61 2.48 -9.79
N MET A 120 -2.29 3.67 -10.30
CA MET A 120 -1.38 4.64 -9.69
C MET A 120 -1.94 6.06 -9.85
N THR A 121 -1.47 6.99 -9.04
CA THR A 121 -1.76 8.41 -9.21
C THR A 121 -0.89 8.99 -10.32
N ASP A 122 -1.33 10.13 -10.88
CA ASP A 122 -0.57 10.87 -11.90
C ASP A 122 0.71 11.52 -11.37
N LYS A 123 0.97 11.48 -10.05
CA LYS A 123 2.23 11.88 -9.41
C LYS A 123 3.44 11.18 -10.03
N ILE A 124 3.29 9.93 -10.48
CA ILE A 124 4.34 9.15 -11.13
C ILE A 124 4.98 9.91 -12.32
N PHE A 125 4.19 10.69 -13.06
CA PHE A 125 4.68 11.48 -14.18
C PHE A 125 5.43 12.73 -13.74
N HIS A 126 5.02 13.34 -12.62
CA HIS A 126 5.67 14.53 -12.09
C HIS A 126 7.09 14.22 -11.64
N GLU A 127 7.25 13.13 -10.88
CA GLU A 127 8.53 12.76 -10.27
C GLU A 127 9.55 12.26 -11.30
N ASN A 128 9.08 11.75 -12.43
CA ASN A 128 9.92 11.19 -13.49
C ASN A 128 10.06 12.10 -14.73
N ARG A 129 9.53 13.32 -14.70
CA ARG A 129 9.46 14.23 -15.87
C ARG A 129 10.81 14.66 -16.46
N ASN A 130 11.88 14.59 -15.65
CA ASN A 130 13.22 14.97 -16.09
C ASN A 130 13.88 13.89 -16.94
N ASP A 131 13.51 12.63 -16.68
CA ASP A 131 14.15 11.45 -17.27
C ASP A 131 13.28 10.82 -18.37
N TYR A 132 11.95 11.00 -18.31
CA TYR A 132 11.00 10.34 -19.20
C TYR A 132 9.86 11.25 -19.68
N THR A 133 9.46 11.08 -20.95
CA THR A 133 8.12 11.49 -21.37
C THR A 133 7.05 10.56 -20.78
N LYS A 134 5.79 11.02 -20.70
CA LYS A 134 4.68 10.17 -20.24
C LYS A 134 4.59 8.85 -21.01
N LYS A 135 4.79 8.88 -22.33
CA LYS A 135 4.71 7.69 -23.19
C LYS A 135 5.84 6.70 -22.91
N GLU A 136 7.07 7.20 -22.78
CA GLU A 136 8.23 6.35 -22.46
C GLU A 136 8.07 5.71 -21.09
N LEU A 137 7.67 6.49 -20.08
CA LEU A 137 7.44 5.99 -18.73
C LEU A 137 6.38 4.89 -18.72
N MET A 138 5.23 5.11 -19.37
CA MET A 138 4.18 4.10 -19.47
C MET A 138 4.68 2.81 -20.14
N ASN A 139 5.42 2.91 -21.24
CA ASN A 139 6.00 1.75 -21.91
C ASN A 139 6.96 0.97 -20.99
N GLN A 140 7.79 1.68 -20.22
CA GLN A 140 8.68 1.06 -19.25
C GLN A 140 7.91 0.37 -18.13
N LEU A 141 6.88 1.01 -17.57
CA LEU A 141 6.05 0.43 -16.51
C LEU A 141 5.36 -0.86 -16.98
N HIS A 142 4.78 -0.87 -18.19
CA HIS A 142 4.20 -2.08 -18.79
C HIS A 142 5.21 -3.22 -18.91
N SER A 143 6.43 -2.91 -19.40
CA SER A 143 7.49 -3.91 -19.58
C SER A 143 8.06 -4.44 -18.25
N LEU A 144 8.32 -3.55 -17.29
CA LEU A 144 8.90 -3.90 -15.99
C LEU A 144 7.93 -4.75 -15.18
N PHE A 145 6.68 -4.33 -15.07
CA PHE A 145 5.67 -4.99 -14.24
C PHE A 145 4.91 -6.10 -14.95
N GLU A 146 5.18 -6.32 -16.24
CA GLU A 146 4.53 -7.38 -17.05
C GLU A 146 3.00 -7.31 -16.92
N ILE A 147 2.48 -6.08 -17.02
CA ILE A 147 1.07 -5.76 -16.77
C ILE A 147 0.43 -5.21 -18.04
N GLU A 148 -0.78 -5.66 -18.34
CA GLU A 148 -1.47 -5.28 -19.59
C GLU A 148 -2.05 -3.89 -19.48
N THR A 149 -2.70 -3.57 -18.36
CA THR A 149 -3.41 -2.31 -18.17
C THR A 149 -2.78 -1.50 -17.04
N ILE A 150 -2.49 -0.23 -17.31
CA ILE A 150 -2.11 0.74 -16.30
C ILE A 150 -3.13 1.88 -16.35
N ILE A 151 -3.78 2.13 -15.22
CA ILE A 151 -4.75 3.21 -15.03
C ILE A 151 -4.10 4.28 -14.15
N THR A 152 -4.16 5.52 -14.61
CA THR A 152 -3.71 6.67 -13.81
C THR A 152 -4.90 7.49 -13.34
N ILE A 153 -5.02 7.68 -12.03
CA ILE A 153 -6.02 8.55 -11.41
C ILE A 153 -5.38 9.85 -10.90
N PRO A 154 -6.13 10.95 -10.72
CA PRO A 154 -5.60 12.15 -10.09
C PRO A 154 -5.05 11.87 -8.68
N GLN A 155 -3.91 12.48 -8.35
CA GLN A 155 -3.45 12.56 -6.97
C GLN A 155 -4.47 13.34 -6.10
N ASP A 156 -4.72 12.87 -4.87
CA ASP A 156 -5.45 13.64 -3.87
C ASP A 156 -4.62 14.89 -3.47
N PRO A 157 -5.13 16.12 -3.69
CA PRO A 157 -4.41 17.35 -3.33
C PRO A 157 -4.07 17.49 -1.85
N LEU A 158 -4.77 16.76 -0.96
CA LEU A 158 -4.52 16.74 0.48
C LEU A 158 -3.50 15.66 0.88
N ASP A 159 -3.26 14.67 0.02
CA ASP A 159 -2.22 13.67 0.23
C ASP A 159 -0.91 14.09 -0.45
N LYS A 160 0.02 14.60 0.37
CA LYS A 160 1.35 14.98 -0.08
C LYS A 160 2.20 13.80 -0.56
N TYR A 161 1.89 12.56 -0.17
CA TYR A 161 2.62 11.37 -0.60
C TYR A 161 2.15 10.89 -1.97
N GLY A 162 0.86 11.09 -2.27
CA GLY A 162 0.20 10.78 -3.54
C GLY A 162 0.02 9.29 -3.76
N HIS A 163 -0.27 8.55 -2.69
CA HIS A 163 -0.39 7.10 -2.71
C HIS A 163 -1.82 6.65 -3.08
N THR A 164 -1.93 5.61 -3.90
CA THR A 164 -3.22 4.99 -4.24
C THR A 164 -3.74 4.06 -3.17
N ASP A 165 -2.88 3.53 -2.30
CA ASP A 165 -3.23 2.54 -1.27
C ASP A 165 -4.05 3.08 -0.09
N GLY A 166 -4.21 4.41 0.01
CA GLY A 166 -5.21 5.07 0.84
C GLY A 166 -6.52 5.38 0.10
N MET A 167 -6.49 5.36 -1.24
CA MET A 167 -7.60 5.76 -2.09
C MET A 167 -8.50 4.59 -2.46
N LEU A 168 -7.91 3.47 -2.88
CA LEU A 168 -8.66 2.31 -3.36
C LEU A 168 -7.87 1.00 -3.24
N ARG A 169 -8.58 -0.12 -3.40
CA ARG A 169 -8.04 -1.49 -3.46
C ARG A 169 -8.83 -2.32 -4.45
N PHE A 170 -8.22 -3.39 -4.96
CA PHE A 170 -8.96 -4.40 -5.72
C PHE A 170 -9.70 -5.34 -4.77
N ILE A 171 -11.01 -5.50 -4.99
CA ILE A 171 -11.79 -6.60 -4.39
C ILE A 171 -11.54 -7.89 -5.19
N ASN A 172 -11.47 -7.76 -6.51
CA ASN A 172 -11.18 -8.84 -7.46
C ASN A 172 -10.58 -8.22 -8.73
N GLU A 173 -10.45 -8.99 -9.81
CA GLU A 173 -9.83 -8.52 -11.06
C GLU A 173 -10.54 -7.38 -11.78
N ASP A 174 -11.84 -7.21 -11.55
CA ASP A 174 -12.70 -6.28 -12.31
C ASP A 174 -13.45 -5.28 -11.40
N THR A 175 -13.24 -5.34 -10.08
CA THR A 175 -13.92 -4.48 -9.09
C THR A 175 -12.92 -3.86 -8.11
N VAL A 176 -12.99 -2.55 -7.94
CA VAL A 176 -12.25 -1.81 -6.92
C VAL A 176 -13.16 -1.35 -5.79
N LEU A 177 -12.67 -1.45 -4.56
CA LEU A 177 -13.19 -0.76 -3.39
C LEU A 177 -12.54 0.61 -3.31
N VAL A 178 -13.35 1.65 -3.16
CA VAL A 178 -12.92 3.05 -3.12
C VAL A 178 -13.26 3.65 -1.77
N ASN A 179 -12.38 4.53 -1.28
CA ASN A 179 -12.58 5.22 -0.02
C ASN A 179 -13.84 6.10 -0.06
N SER A 180 -14.53 6.22 1.08
CA SER A 180 -15.74 7.02 1.21
C SER A 180 -15.50 8.49 0.86
N PHE A 181 -14.29 9.00 1.09
CA PHE A 181 -13.91 10.39 0.77
C PHE A 181 -14.00 10.72 -0.72
N TYR A 182 -13.93 9.72 -1.61
CA TYR A 182 -13.93 9.94 -3.07
C TYR A 182 -15.28 9.66 -3.73
N GLU A 183 -16.33 9.27 -2.98
CA GLU A 183 -17.67 8.97 -3.55
C GLU A 183 -18.24 10.16 -4.34
N ASN A 184 -17.99 11.38 -3.87
CA ASN A 184 -18.44 12.61 -4.52
C ASN A 184 -17.32 13.36 -5.27
N ASP A 185 -16.12 12.79 -5.35
CA ASP A 185 -15.02 13.39 -6.10
C ASP A 185 -15.19 13.11 -7.60
N LYS A 186 -15.66 14.13 -8.33
CA LYS A 186 -15.90 14.03 -9.78
C LYS A 186 -14.65 13.66 -10.57
N SER A 187 -13.46 14.02 -10.10
CA SER A 187 -12.21 13.74 -10.81
C SER A 187 -11.85 12.26 -10.70
N ILE A 188 -11.94 11.68 -9.50
CA ILE A 188 -11.68 10.26 -9.25
C ILE A 188 -12.78 9.41 -9.89
N VAL A 189 -14.04 9.74 -9.66
CA VAL A 189 -15.18 9.00 -10.23
C VAL A 189 -15.16 9.04 -11.75
N SER A 190 -14.86 10.19 -12.37
CA SER A 190 -14.73 10.27 -13.83
C SER A 190 -13.54 9.47 -14.36
N ALA A 191 -12.42 9.44 -13.63
CA ALA A 191 -11.27 8.64 -14.01
C ALA A 191 -11.60 7.14 -13.99
N LEU A 192 -12.27 6.65 -12.94
CA LEU A 192 -12.69 5.26 -12.82
C LEU A 192 -13.76 4.87 -13.86
N ASN A 193 -14.73 5.75 -14.13
CA ASN A 193 -15.79 5.51 -15.13
C ASN A 193 -15.27 5.43 -16.57
N LYS A 194 -14.04 5.88 -16.85
CA LYS A 194 -13.39 5.73 -18.16
C LYS A 194 -12.70 4.37 -18.32
N THR A 195 -12.73 3.54 -17.29
CA THR A 195 -12.11 2.21 -17.26
C THR A 195 -13.20 1.14 -17.36
N ASN A 196 -12.78 -0.12 -17.51
CA ASN A 196 -13.70 -1.26 -17.47
C ASN A 196 -13.94 -1.81 -16.05
N LEU A 197 -13.48 -1.09 -15.01
CA LEU A 197 -13.62 -1.52 -13.62
C LEU A 197 -14.95 -1.07 -13.03
N SER A 198 -15.57 -1.94 -12.24
CA SER A 198 -16.65 -1.56 -11.33
C SER A 198 -16.07 -0.95 -10.05
N ALA A 199 -16.77 0.02 -9.46
CA ALA A 199 -16.35 0.69 -8.24
C ALA A 199 -17.42 0.52 -7.14
N GLU A 200 -16.99 -0.04 -6.02
CA GLU A 200 -17.74 -0.09 -4.76
C GLU A 200 -17.17 0.95 -3.80
N PHE A 201 -18.01 1.60 -3.01
CA PHE A 201 -17.57 2.63 -2.07
C PHE A 201 -17.81 2.17 -0.64
N LEU A 202 -16.84 2.40 0.24
CA LEU A 202 -17.09 2.32 1.68
C LEU A 202 -18.10 3.41 2.09
N LYS A 203 -19.03 3.06 2.96
CA LYS A 203 -20.09 3.95 3.44
C LYS A 203 -20.15 3.91 4.96
N TYR A 204 -20.28 5.07 5.58
CA TYR A 204 -20.33 5.19 7.03
C TYR A 204 -21.56 6.00 7.43
N GLU A 205 -22.53 5.33 8.03
CA GLU A 205 -23.74 5.96 8.55
C GLU A 205 -23.48 6.52 9.95
N VAL A 206 -22.67 7.57 10.02
CA VAL A 206 -22.28 8.26 11.27
C VAL A 206 -22.54 9.76 11.18
N ASN A 207 -22.71 10.42 12.33
CA ASN A 207 -23.02 11.86 12.38
C ASN A 207 -21.88 12.72 11.81
N VAL A 208 -20.63 12.39 12.16
CA VAL A 208 -19.43 13.07 11.69
C VAL A 208 -18.39 12.00 11.40
N LEU A 209 -17.96 11.92 10.14
CA LEU A 209 -16.95 10.97 9.71
C LEU A 209 -15.59 11.33 10.32
N ASP A 210 -14.96 10.37 11.00
CA ASP A 210 -13.61 10.57 11.54
C ASP A 210 -12.60 10.73 10.39
N LYS A 211 -11.67 11.69 10.55
CA LYS A 211 -10.60 11.93 9.58
C LYS A 211 -9.67 10.73 9.38
N ARG A 212 -9.67 9.74 10.28
CA ARG A 212 -8.89 8.50 10.19
C ARG A 212 -9.59 7.41 9.38
N SER A 213 -10.85 7.60 8.99
CA SER A 213 -11.61 6.61 8.21
C SER A 213 -10.99 6.29 6.85
N TRP A 214 -10.02 7.08 6.38
CA TRP A 214 -9.28 6.75 5.16
C TRP A 214 -8.48 5.46 5.36
N ALA A 215 -8.00 5.24 6.57
CA ALA A 215 -7.07 4.17 6.90
C ALA A 215 -7.71 2.78 6.80
N TYR A 216 -9.04 2.66 6.84
CA TYR A 216 -9.71 1.39 6.56
C TYR A 216 -9.45 0.87 5.15
N MET A 217 -9.03 1.71 4.20
CA MET A 217 -8.55 1.26 2.88
C MET A 217 -7.14 0.65 2.94
N ASN A 218 -6.36 1.00 3.96
CA ASN A 218 -4.94 0.68 4.05
C ASN A 218 -4.70 -0.57 4.92
N PHE A 219 -5.58 -1.57 4.82
CA PHE A 219 -5.45 -2.86 5.52
C PHE A 219 -4.32 -3.73 4.94
N LEU A 220 -3.75 -4.61 5.78
CA LEU A 220 -2.84 -5.66 5.32
C LEU A 220 -3.69 -6.82 4.78
N GLN A 221 -3.36 -7.28 3.58
CA GLN A 221 -3.95 -8.49 3.01
C GLN A 221 -2.86 -9.49 2.64
N THR A 222 -3.13 -10.74 2.97
CA THR A 222 -2.38 -11.93 2.58
C THR A 222 -3.37 -12.96 2.04
N LYS A 223 -2.89 -14.10 1.56
CA LYS A 223 -3.73 -15.23 1.18
C LYS A 223 -4.65 -15.71 2.31
N ASP A 224 -4.16 -15.68 3.56
CA ASP A 224 -4.84 -16.30 4.69
C ASP A 224 -5.41 -15.33 5.72
N LEU A 225 -5.17 -14.03 5.57
CA LEU A 225 -5.59 -13.01 6.54
C LEU A 225 -5.80 -11.65 5.88
N ILE A 226 -6.89 -10.99 6.23
CA ILE A 226 -7.01 -9.53 6.17
C ILE A 226 -6.92 -9.00 7.60
N LEU A 227 -5.99 -8.08 7.82
CA LEU A 227 -5.86 -7.36 9.06
C LEU A 227 -6.28 -5.90 8.84
N LEU A 228 -7.43 -5.54 9.40
CA LEU A 228 -8.07 -4.23 9.24
C LEU A 228 -7.67 -3.31 10.40
N PRO A 229 -7.27 -2.05 10.15
CA PRO A 229 -7.05 -1.11 11.23
C PRO A 229 -8.35 -0.81 11.99
N LYS A 230 -8.23 -0.49 13.27
CA LYS A 230 -9.30 0.10 14.09
C LYS A 230 -8.79 1.27 14.92
N PHE A 231 -9.71 2.10 15.39
CA PHE A 231 -9.42 3.36 16.10
C PHE A 231 -10.25 3.59 17.37
N ASN A 232 -11.02 2.57 17.78
CA ASN A 232 -11.99 2.58 18.87
C ASN A 232 -13.08 3.65 18.65
N ILE A 233 -13.68 3.64 17.46
CA ILE A 233 -14.75 4.54 17.00
C ILE A 233 -15.88 3.74 16.33
N ASP A 234 -17.05 4.35 16.12
CA ASP A 234 -18.24 3.68 15.57
C ASP A 234 -17.98 3.11 14.16
N GLU A 235 -17.17 3.79 13.35
CA GLU A 235 -16.79 3.35 12.01
C GLU A 235 -16.04 2.02 11.98
N ASP A 236 -15.41 1.59 13.09
CA ASP A 236 -14.66 0.33 13.15
C ASP A 236 -15.56 -0.87 12.83
N ALA A 237 -16.77 -0.89 13.41
CA ALA A 237 -17.73 -1.96 13.21
C ALA A 237 -18.31 -1.93 11.79
N LEU A 238 -18.61 -0.72 11.28
CA LEU A 238 -19.14 -0.51 9.93
C LEU A 238 -18.13 -0.92 8.85
N ALA A 239 -16.85 -0.58 9.03
CA ALA A 239 -15.78 -1.00 8.14
C ALA A 239 -15.63 -2.52 8.15
N LEU A 240 -15.61 -3.13 9.34
CA LEU A 240 -15.47 -4.59 9.46
C LEU A 240 -16.61 -5.35 8.77
N GLU A 241 -17.85 -4.90 8.93
CA GLU A 241 -19.02 -5.52 8.29
C GLU A 241 -18.94 -5.43 6.77
N GLN A 242 -18.66 -4.24 6.23
CA GLN A 242 -18.52 -4.04 4.79
C GLN A 242 -17.38 -4.86 4.19
N ILE A 243 -16.19 -4.86 4.82
CA ILE A 243 -15.07 -5.66 4.35
C ILE A 243 -15.39 -7.16 4.39
N ARG A 244 -16.11 -7.65 5.41
CA ARG A 244 -16.57 -9.06 5.43
C ARG A 244 -17.53 -9.39 4.29
N SER A 245 -18.39 -8.44 3.92
CA SER A 245 -19.34 -8.61 2.82
C SER A 245 -18.64 -8.60 1.46
N LEU A 246 -17.75 -7.63 1.25
CA LEU A 246 -17.02 -7.42 0.00
C LEU A 246 -15.94 -8.48 -0.25
N TYR A 247 -15.37 -9.08 0.81
CA TYR A 247 -14.35 -10.13 0.73
C TYR A 247 -14.86 -11.45 1.36
N PRO A 248 -15.87 -12.11 0.75
CA PRO A 248 -16.53 -13.26 1.37
C PRO A 248 -15.59 -14.44 1.63
N HIS A 249 -14.54 -14.61 0.82
CA HIS A 249 -13.49 -15.62 1.01
C HIS A 249 -12.66 -15.41 2.30
N TYR A 250 -12.70 -14.21 2.87
CA TYR A 250 -12.00 -13.85 4.10
C TYR A 250 -12.92 -13.73 5.31
N LYS A 251 -14.21 -14.10 5.22
CA LYS A 251 -15.18 -13.84 6.30
C LYS A 251 -14.72 -14.32 7.70
N SER A 252 -14.04 -15.47 7.78
CA SER A 252 -13.46 -16.03 9.01
C SER A 252 -11.96 -15.71 9.23
N LYS A 253 -11.39 -14.90 8.35
CA LYS A 253 -9.97 -14.53 8.24
C LYS A 253 -9.79 -13.01 8.27
N ILE A 254 -10.71 -12.28 8.88
CA ILE A 254 -10.61 -10.83 9.10
C ILE A 254 -10.51 -10.57 10.60
N GLU A 255 -9.39 -9.98 11.02
CA GLU A 255 -9.19 -9.45 12.37
C GLU A 255 -8.98 -7.93 12.32
N GLN A 256 -9.21 -7.26 13.45
CA GLN A 256 -8.91 -5.84 13.62
C GLN A 256 -7.75 -5.64 14.58
N ILE A 257 -6.92 -4.63 14.32
CA ILE A 257 -5.77 -4.23 15.16
C ILE A 257 -5.79 -2.72 15.37
N ASP A 258 -5.51 -2.28 16.61
CA ASP A 258 -5.50 -0.86 16.93
C ASP A 258 -4.31 -0.16 16.28
N MET A 259 -4.58 0.79 15.38
CA MET A 259 -3.54 1.55 14.67
C MET A 259 -3.51 3.02 15.09
N THR A 260 -4.13 3.38 16.22
CA THR A 260 -4.23 4.75 16.72
C THR A 260 -2.86 5.40 16.93
N ASN A 261 -1.83 4.63 17.29
CA ASN A 261 -0.47 5.16 17.43
C ASN A 261 0.26 5.32 16.10
N ILE A 262 0.15 4.34 15.19
CA ILE A 262 0.85 4.37 13.90
C ILE A 262 0.26 5.41 12.95
N VAL A 263 -1.07 5.59 12.93
CA VAL A 263 -1.75 6.54 12.02
C VAL A 263 -1.27 7.98 12.20
N LYS A 264 -0.76 8.34 13.39
CA LYS A 264 -0.18 9.65 13.69
C LYS A 264 1.08 9.95 12.86
N HIS A 265 1.74 8.92 12.36
CA HIS A 265 2.94 9.03 11.52
C HIS A 265 2.61 9.08 10.02
N GLY A 266 1.33 8.95 9.63
CA GLY A 266 0.86 9.17 8.26
C GLY A 266 0.62 7.90 7.42
N GLY A 267 0.62 6.72 8.04
CA GLY A 267 0.36 5.43 7.39
C GLY A 267 -0.24 4.43 8.38
N VAL A 268 -0.69 3.27 7.91
CA VAL A 268 -1.11 2.15 8.78
C VAL A 268 -0.59 0.81 8.24
N LEU A 269 -1.38 -0.26 8.25
CA LEU A 269 -0.93 -1.65 8.08
C LEU A 269 -0.32 -1.90 6.72
N ASN A 270 -0.95 -1.48 5.63
CA ASN A 270 -0.37 -1.69 4.31
C ASN A 270 0.96 -0.96 4.18
N CYS A 271 1.05 0.29 4.63
CA CYS A 271 2.27 1.09 4.53
C CYS A 271 3.45 0.46 5.29
N ILE A 272 3.22 -0.08 6.49
CA ILE A 272 4.31 -0.67 7.32
C ILE A 272 4.71 -2.09 6.90
N THR A 273 3.99 -2.70 5.95
CA THR A 273 4.21 -4.09 5.55
C THR A 273 4.66 -4.21 4.11
N TRP A 274 5.60 -5.13 3.89
CA TRP A 274 5.93 -5.65 2.58
C TRP A 274 5.55 -7.13 2.55
N THR A 275 4.99 -7.62 1.44
CA THR A 275 4.45 -8.97 1.34
C THR A 275 4.97 -9.72 0.13
N THR A 276 5.25 -11.00 0.29
CA THR A 276 5.71 -11.88 -0.78
C THR A 276 5.00 -13.24 -0.75
N LEU A 277 5.08 -13.98 -1.86
CA LEU A 277 4.69 -15.40 -1.93
C LEU A 277 5.33 -16.24 -0.82
#